data_AF-A0A0V8J8B3-F1
#
_entry.id   AF-A0A0V8J8B3-F1
#
_cell.length_a   1.000
_cell.length_b   1.000
_cell.length_c   1.000
_cell.angle_alpha   90.00
_cell.angle_beta   90.00
_cell.angle_gamma   90.00
#
_symmetry.space_group_name_H-M   'P 1'
#
loop_
_entity.id
_entity.type
_entity.pdbx_description
1 polymer ?
#
loop_
_entity_poly.entity_id
_entity_poly.type
_entity_poly.pdbx_seq_one_letter_code
_entity_poly.pdbx_strand_id
1 'polypeptide(L)'
;MTKYIVEVRRQLKNRPGLTVEIEFPTQEEAEAYIQTVYDDYVKGQEDQVDYETLTYSEEQFQKEILVRKRNEKGKTIFCLLLTTYMKTM
;
A
#
# COMPACT_ATOMS: atom_id res chain seq x y z
N MET A 1 -3.18 4.87 23.78
CA MET A 1 -4.28 4.97 22.76
C MET A 1 -3.78 4.29 21.50
N THR A 2 -4.54 3.39 20.89
CA THR A 2 -4.12 2.67 19.68
C THR A 2 -4.36 3.51 18.42
N LYS A 3 -3.37 3.58 17.54
CA LYS A 3 -3.46 4.17 16.19
C LYS A 3 -3.23 3.09 15.14
N TYR A 4 -3.86 3.25 13.99
CA TYR A 4 -3.71 2.34 12.85
C TYR A 4 -2.84 3.03 11.82
N ILE A 5 -1.70 2.42 11.50
CA ILE A 5 -0.69 3.03 10.64
C ILE A 5 -0.74 2.37 9.28
N VAL A 6 -0.66 3.20 8.23
CA VAL A 6 -0.33 2.76 6.87
C VAL A 6 1.00 3.42 6.50
N GLU A 7 2.05 2.63 6.44
CA GLU A 7 3.34 3.05 5.89
C GLU A 7 3.32 2.85 4.37
N VAL A 8 3.54 3.94 3.64
CA VAL A 8 3.52 3.98 2.18
C VAL A 8 4.94 4.11 1.67
N ARG A 9 5.43 3.08 0.97
CA ARG A 9 6.73 3.08 0.27
C ARG A 9 6.52 3.11 -1.23
N ARG A 10 6.82 4.23 -1.87
CA ARG A 10 6.71 4.42 -3.32
C ARG A 10 8.08 4.46 -3.98
N GLN A 11 8.25 3.67 -5.03
CA GLN A 11 9.41 3.69 -5.90
C GLN A 11 8.98 3.89 -7.36
N LEU A 12 9.63 4.83 -8.02
CA LEU A 12 9.46 5.14 -9.43
C LEU A 12 10.82 5.06 -10.11
N LYS A 13 10.84 4.50 -11.32
CA LYS A 13 12.08 4.45 -12.11
C LYS A 13 12.65 5.87 -12.27
N ASN A 14 13.94 6.02 -11.97
CA ASN A 14 14.69 7.29 -12.05
C ASN A 14 14.20 8.42 -11.13
N ARG A 15 13.45 8.11 -10.07
CA ARG A 15 13.11 9.08 -9.02
C ARG A 15 13.53 8.56 -7.65
N PRO A 16 13.90 9.44 -6.71
CA PRO A 16 14.10 9.05 -5.32
C PRO A 16 12.86 8.33 -4.77
N GLY A 17 13.09 7.30 -3.95
CA GLY A 17 12.01 6.65 -3.21
C GLY A 17 11.35 7.60 -2.22
N LEU A 18 10.08 7.35 -1.91
CA LEU A 18 9.32 8.07 -0.89
C LEU A 18 8.81 7.07 0.14
N THR A 19 9.04 7.36 1.42
CA THR A 19 8.43 6.63 2.55
C THR A 19 7.66 7.62 3.40
N VAL A 20 6.38 7.35 3.66
CA VAL A 20 5.51 8.19 4.49
C VAL A 20 4.70 7.29 5.41
N GLU A 21 4.56 7.65 6.67
CA GLU A 21 3.59 7.03 7.58
C GLU A 21 2.36 7.91 7.68
N ILE A 22 1.19 7.27 7.59
CA ILE A 22 -0.10 7.93 7.76
C ILE A 22 -0.78 7.28 8.95
N GLU A 23 -1.13 8.09 9.95
CA GLU A 23 -1.77 7.62 11.18
C GLU A 23 -3.29 7.83 11.11
N PHE A 24 -4.05 6.78 11.43
CA PHE A 24 -5.50 6.81 11.49
C PHE A 24 -6.00 6.54 12.93
N PRO A 25 -7.07 7.21 13.37
CA PRO A 25 -7.71 6.98 14.67
C PRO A 25 -8.48 5.65 14.73
N THR A 26 -9.00 5.15 13.60
CA THR A 26 -9.77 3.90 13.53
C THR A 26 -9.26 2.96 12.44
N GLN A 27 -9.58 1.68 12.58
CA GLN A 27 -9.26 0.69 11.56
C GLN A 27 -10.04 0.96 10.27
N GLU A 28 -11.31 1.37 10.36
CA GLU A 28 -12.13 1.62 9.16
C GLU A 28 -11.56 2.77 8.31
N GLU A 29 -10.99 3.81 8.93
CA GLU A 29 -10.37 4.91 8.18
C GLU A 29 -9.08 4.47 7.46
N ALA A 30 -8.27 3.61 8.09
CA ALA A 30 -7.08 3.04 7.47
C ALA A 30 -7.45 2.10 6.31
N GLU A 31 -8.49 1.27 6.48
CA GLU A 31 -9.06 0.41 5.43
C GLU A 31 -9.59 1.24 4.25
N ALA A 32 -10.31 2.34 4.52
CA ALA A 32 -10.82 3.24 3.49
C ALA A 32 -9.69 3.91 2.68
N TYR A 33 -8.58 4.27 3.34
CA TYR A 33 -7.39 4.76 2.66
C TYR A 33 -6.79 3.70 1.72
N ILE A 34 -6.69 2.45 2.16
CA ILE A 34 -6.20 1.34 1.34
C ILE A 34 -7.10 1.13 0.12
N GLN A 35 -8.42 1.20 0.30
CA GLN A 35 -9.37 1.12 -0.81
C GLN A 35 -9.17 2.26 -1.80
N THR A 36 -8.90 3.48 -1.32
CA THR A 36 -8.57 4.63 -2.17
C THR A 36 -7.30 4.37 -3.00
N VAL A 37 -6.27 3.75 -2.41
CA VAL A 37 -5.06 3.35 -3.15
C VAL A 37 -5.38 2.32 -4.24
N TYR A 38 -6.25 1.34 -3.98
CA TYR A 38 -6.69 0.41 -5.01
C TYR A 38 -7.41 1.14 -6.16
N ASP A 39 -8.35 2.01 -5.83
CA ASP A 39 -9.12 2.77 -6.83
C ASP A 39 -8.22 3.68 -7.68
N ASP A 40 -7.20 4.29 -7.09
CA ASP A 40 -6.29 5.20 -7.78
C ASP A 40 -5.23 4.49 -8.65
N TYR A 41 -4.72 3.35 -8.20
CA TYR A 41 -3.53 2.73 -8.81
C TYR A 41 -3.79 1.39 -9.51
N VAL A 42 -4.95 0.77 -9.30
CA VAL A 42 -5.24 -0.58 -9.82
C VAL A 42 -6.48 -0.57 -10.69
N LYS A 43 -7.57 0.02 -10.20
CA LYS A 43 -8.86 0.02 -10.88
C LYS A 43 -8.76 0.63 -12.28
N GLY A 44 -9.23 -0.10 -13.29
CA GLY A 44 -9.20 0.31 -14.70
C GLY A 44 -7.86 0.08 -15.40
N GLN A 45 -6.87 -0.53 -14.75
CA GLN A 45 -5.58 -0.95 -15.33
C GLN A 45 -5.13 -2.32 -14.79
N GLU A 46 -6.08 -3.17 -14.40
CA GLU A 46 -5.85 -4.49 -13.81
C GLU A 46 -5.09 -5.45 -14.74
N ASP A 47 -5.07 -5.18 -16.05
CA ASP A 47 -4.30 -5.91 -17.07
C ASP A 47 -2.80 -5.56 -17.06
N GLN A 48 -2.43 -4.43 -16.47
CA GLN A 48 -1.08 -3.86 -16.50
C GLN A 48 -0.43 -3.73 -15.12
N VAL A 49 -1.21 -3.91 -14.06
CA VAL A 49 -0.80 -3.67 -12.68
C VAL A 49 -1.06 -4.92 -11.85
N ASP A 50 0.02 -5.46 -11.27
CA ASP A 50 -0.08 -6.51 -10.28
C ASP A 50 -0.53 -5.88 -8.95
N TYR A 51 -1.58 -6.45 -8.33
CA TYR A 51 -2.03 -6.11 -6.98
C TYR A 51 -1.98 -7.38 -6.10
N GLU A 52 -1.05 -7.41 -5.16
CA GLU A 52 -0.83 -8.54 -4.26
C GLU A 52 -1.09 -8.10 -2.82
N THR A 53 -1.80 -8.91 -2.04
CA THR A 53 -2.05 -8.65 -0.61
C THR A 53 -1.63 -9.86 0.21
N LEU A 54 -0.87 -9.62 1.28
CA LEU A 54 -0.45 -10.63 2.25
C LEU A 54 -0.86 -10.17 3.65
N THR A 55 -1.80 -10.89 4.26
CA THR A 55 -2.25 -10.63 5.63
C THR A 55 -1.46 -11.50 6.60
N TYR A 56 -0.73 -10.86 7.52
CA TYR A 56 0.03 -11.54 8.58
C TYR A 56 -0.81 -11.74 9.83
N SER A 57 -1.62 -10.74 10.20
CA SER A 57 -2.53 -10.79 11.35
C SER A 57 -3.67 -9.79 11.19
N GLU A 58 -4.91 -10.27 11.20
CA GLU A 58 -6.10 -9.41 11.19
C GLU A 58 -6.27 -8.69 12.53
N GLU A 59 -6.05 -9.39 13.64
CA GLU A 59 -6.15 -8.84 15.00
C GLU A 59 -5.15 -7.71 15.25
N GLN A 60 -3.98 -7.77 14.60
CA GLN A 60 -2.94 -6.75 14.74
C GLN A 60 -2.94 -5.70 13.64
N PHE A 61 -3.95 -5.73 12.75
CA PHE A 61 -4.01 -4.90 11.55
C PHE A 61 -2.68 -4.91 10.78
N GLN A 62 -2.13 -6.12 10.59
CA GLN A 62 -0.82 -6.33 9.99
C GLN A 62 -0.96 -7.04 8.65
N LYS A 63 -0.84 -6.28 7.58
CA LYS A 63 -0.84 -6.72 6.18
C LYS A 63 0.12 -5.90 5.34
N GLU A 64 0.62 -6.52 4.28
CA GLU A 64 1.37 -5.87 3.20
C GLU A 64 0.57 -5.91 1.90
N ILE A 65 0.55 -4.79 1.20
CA ILE A 65 -0.14 -4.64 -0.08
C ILE A 65 0.86 -4.08 -1.08
N LEU A 66 1.08 -4.82 -2.16
CA LEU A 66 2.03 -4.48 -3.20
C LEU A 66 1.28 -4.17 -4.50
N VAL A 67 1.47 -2.96 -5.00
CA VAL A 67 1.03 -2.54 -6.33
C VAL A 67 2.25 -2.37 -7.22
N ARG A 68 2.31 -3.11 -8.33
CA ARG A 68 3.46 -3.09 -9.24
C ARG A 68 3.02 -2.93 -10.69
N LYS A 69 3.55 -1.90 -11.36
CA LYS A 69 3.39 -1.73 -12.81
C LYS A 69 4.69 -2.08 -13.53
N ARG A 70 4.56 -2.93 -14.55
CA ARG A 70 5.67 -3.31 -15.44
C ARG A 70 5.48 -2.69 -16.81
N ASN A 71 6.58 -2.42 -17.51
CA ASN A 71 6.51 -2.05 -18.92
C ASN A 71 6.35 -3.28 -19.81
N GLU A 72 6.19 -3.07 -21.12
CA GLU A 72 6.07 -4.13 -22.14
C GLU A 72 7.25 -5.12 -22.17
N LYS A 73 8.40 -4.76 -21.59
CA LYS A 73 9.59 -5.61 -21.46
C LYS A 73 9.65 -6.36 -20.12
N GLY A 74 8.58 -6.34 -19.34
CA GLY A 74 8.48 -6.95 -18.01
C GLY A 74 9.27 -6.24 -16.91
N LYS A 75 9.86 -5.06 -17.17
CA LYS A 75 10.62 -4.31 -16.16
C LYS A 75 9.70 -3.46 -15.31
N THR A 76 9.84 -3.55 -13.99
CA THR A 76 9.12 -2.68 -13.04
C THR A 76 9.45 -1.21 -13.29
N ILE A 77 8.42 -0.40 -13.49
CA ILE A 77 8.53 1.06 -13.67
C ILE A 77 7.93 1.84 -12.50
N PHE A 78 7.04 1.19 -11.75
CA PHE A 78 6.40 1.70 -10.55
C PHE A 78 6.18 0.56 -9.55
N CYS A 79 6.42 0.86 -8.28
CA CYS A 79 6.17 -0.02 -7.16
C CYS A 79 5.62 0.82 -6.00
N LEU A 80 4.52 0.39 -5.40
CA LEU A 80 3.95 0.96 -4.19
C LEU A 80 3.72 -0.19 -3.21
N LEU A 81 4.36 -0.13 -2.06
CA LEU A 81 4.15 -1.06 -0.96
C LEU A 81 3.45 -0.31 0.17
N LEU A 82 2.32 -0.84 0.61
CA LEU A 82 1.68 -0.43 1.85
C LEU A 82 1.98 -1.48 2.91
N THR A 83 2.52 -1.06 4.05
CA THR A 83 2.67 -1.92 5.23
C THR A 83 1.79 -1.35 6.33
N THR A 84 0.95 -2.19 6.92
CA THR A 84 0.02 -1.79 7.98
C THR A 84 0.45 -2.38 9.31
N TYR A 85 0.20 -1.64 10.39
CA TYR A 85 0.40 -2.10 11.75
C TYR A 85 -0.32 -1.20 12.75
N MET A 86 -0.59 -1.73 13.96
CA MET A 86 -1.05 -0.91 15.08
C MET A 86 0.13 -0.28 15.83
N LYS A 87 -0.03 1.00 16.21
CA LYS A 87 0.91 1.72 17.07
C LYS A 87 0.21 2.06 18.38
N THR A 88 0.66 1.42 19.46
CA THR A 88 0.12 1.68 20.80
C THR A 88 1.05 2.66 21.52
N MET A 89 0.52 3.83 21.90
CA MET A 89 1.17 4.77 22.81
C MET A 89 0.74 4.54 24.25
#